data_AF-A0A239KEB2-F1
#
_entry.id   AF-A0A239KEB2-F1
#
_cell.length_a   1.000
_cell.length_b   1.000
_cell.length_c   1.000
_cell.angle_alpha   90.00
_cell.angle_beta   90.00
_cell.angle_gamma   90.00
#
_symmetry.space_group_name_H-M   'P 1'
#
loop_
_entity.id
_entity.type
_entity.pdbx_description
1 polymer ?
#
loop_
_entity_poly.entity_id
_entity_poly.type
_entity_poly.pdbx_seq_one_letter_code
_entity_poly.pdbx_strand_id
1 'polypeptide(L)'
;MRETWTWPAYVAVLLGGLLFLACLIPLLAYQVRRYGQLNFARGIGAAALAIYLVAVVAYTLLPFPTGQWCRINISPGAELVPFHSFDDIARETSGYSWSARLRSIAFLQVAFNVLLFVPWGVFARRFFRMPWFTAVLSGFAASVMIEVTQYTGVFGMVGCAYRVADVDDVIANTTGVALGVLIAPLVLFWMPSVGRLQSTRLDPRPISWFRRIAAMAADLFFFQFCAVVATITLRLGLHFLDVTMGAGPSWWDPFLPLSIAFLLVVIWPAILPGGASWGQRMMWLTPWWDNGYRRGRALLRVMTGTGLYGFLLLAAALPEPAAGWWNDFATGAARWLILVAFLWVTFDRSRAGMSFRIAGAQLVDARAPRPRRISTPPPAAPMDLEPPASDPAPTVPVSTDPTLTAAIPDESASGPAQGD
;
A
#
# COMPACT_ATOMS: atom_id res chain seq x y z
N MET A 1 -6.72 39.37 1.86
CA MET A 1 -6.93 38.92 0.46
C MET A 1 -6.10 37.70 0.10
N ARG A 2 -4.77 37.77 -0.14
CA ARG A 2 -3.98 36.56 -0.52
C ARG A 2 -4.13 35.42 0.50
N GLU A 3 -3.91 35.72 1.78
CA GLU A 3 -3.99 34.75 2.88
C GLU A 3 -5.39 34.10 3.03
N THR A 4 -6.43 34.86 2.70
CA THR A 4 -7.84 34.46 2.77
C THR A 4 -8.17 33.28 1.85
N TRP A 5 -7.42 33.12 0.75
CA TRP A 5 -7.58 32.01 -0.20
C TRP A 5 -6.52 30.92 -0.03
N THR A 6 -5.31 31.25 0.43
CA THR A 6 -4.25 30.25 0.63
C THR A 6 -4.58 29.27 1.75
N TRP A 7 -5.20 29.71 2.86
CA TRP A 7 -5.54 28.80 3.95
C TRP A 7 -6.55 27.70 3.52
N PRO A 8 -7.71 28.03 2.91
CA PRO A 8 -8.59 27.01 2.33
C PRO A 8 -7.90 26.13 1.28
N ALA A 9 -7.02 26.70 0.43
CA ALA A 9 -6.31 25.92 -0.57
C ALA A 9 -5.31 24.92 0.03
N TYR A 10 -4.53 25.32 1.05
CA TYR A 10 -3.63 24.40 1.75
C TYR A 10 -4.40 23.31 2.49
N VAL A 11 -5.49 23.64 3.18
CA VAL A 11 -6.34 22.64 3.83
C VAL A 11 -6.92 21.66 2.80
N ALA A 12 -7.48 22.15 1.69
CA ALA A 12 -8.04 21.29 0.65
C ALA A 12 -7.00 20.38 -0.03
N VAL A 13 -5.80 20.89 -0.33
CA VAL A 13 -4.73 20.10 -0.96
C VAL A 13 -4.12 19.09 0.01
N LEU A 14 -3.88 19.46 1.28
CA LEU A 14 -3.27 18.57 2.27
C LEU A 14 -4.26 17.51 2.77
N LEU A 15 -5.49 17.90 3.14
CA LEU A 15 -6.53 16.98 3.59
C LEU A 15 -7.02 16.10 2.43
N GLY A 16 -7.31 16.69 1.27
CA GLY A 16 -7.73 15.96 0.07
C GLY A 16 -6.65 15.01 -0.43
N GLY A 17 -5.37 15.41 -0.40
CA GLY A 17 -4.23 14.56 -0.73
C GLY A 17 -4.04 13.41 0.27
N LEU A 18 -4.18 13.66 1.58
CA LEU A 18 -4.10 12.62 2.61
C LEU A 18 -5.25 11.60 2.49
N LEU A 19 -6.49 12.07 2.32
CA LEU A 19 -7.68 11.23 2.11
C LEU A 19 -7.57 10.43 0.79
N PHE A 20 -7.05 11.04 -0.28
CA PHE A 20 -6.80 10.36 -1.55
C PHE A 20 -5.80 9.21 -1.38
N LEU A 21 -4.70 9.41 -0.66
CA LEU A 21 -3.75 8.34 -0.36
C LEU A 21 -4.35 7.27 0.58
N ALA A 22 -5.16 7.68 1.56
CA ALA A 22 -5.88 6.78 2.46
C ALA A 22 -6.94 5.92 1.76
N CYS A 23 -7.52 6.39 0.66
CA CYS A 23 -8.36 5.57 -0.22
C CYS A 23 -7.50 4.73 -1.17
N LEU A 24 -6.53 5.34 -1.86
CA LEU A 24 -5.76 4.71 -2.93
C LEU A 24 -4.90 3.55 -2.44
N ILE A 25 -4.19 3.69 -1.31
CA ILE A 25 -3.22 2.68 -0.88
C ILE A 25 -3.91 1.37 -0.45
N PRO A 26 -5.00 1.36 0.33
CA PRO A 26 -5.83 0.17 0.54
C PRO A 26 -6.42 -0.41 -0.74
N LEU A 27 -6.84 0.41 -1.71
CA LEU A 27 -7.33 -0.06 -3.01
C LEU A 27 -6.23 -0.76 -3.82
N LEU A 28 -5.01 -0.20 -3.88
CA LEU A 28 -3.85 -0.82 -4.53
C LEU A 28 -3.40 -2.08 -3.78
N ALA A 29 -3.41 -2.07 -2.44
CA ALA A 29 -3.17 -3.24 -1.61
C ALA A 29 -4.15 -4.37 -1.97
N TYR A 30 -5.45 -4.07 -2.04
CA TYR A 30 -6.48 -5.01 -2.49
C TYR A 30 -6.18 -5.53 -3.90
N GLN A 31 -5.81 -4.67 -4.87
CA GLN A 31 -5.44 -5.14 -6.22
C GLN A 31 -4.25 -6.13 -6.15
N VAL A 32 -3.15 -5.78 -5.49
CA VAL A 32 -1.94 -6.62 -5.43
C VAL A 32 -2.19 -7.93 -4.66
N ARG A 33 -3.02 -7.92 -3.61
CA ARG A 33 -3.40 -9.13 -2.87
C ARG A 33 -4.40 -9.99 -3.63
N ARG A 34 -5.28 -9.42 -4.48
CA ARG A 34 -6.28 -10.13 -5.28
C ARG A 34 -5.74 -10.65 -6.62
N TYR A 35 -4.75 -9.98 -7.22
CA TYR A 35 -4.22 -10.26 -8.57
C TYR A 35 -2.71 -10.56 -8.63
N GLY A 36 -1.98 -10.47 -7.51
CA GLY A 36 -0.54 -10.80 -7.45
C GLY A 36 0.40 -9.81 -8.15
N GLN A 37 -0.14 -8.72 -8.71
CA GLN A 37 0.58 -7.71 -9.47
C GLN A 37 -0.16 -6.37 -9.43
N LEU A 38 0.56 -5.27 -9.62
CA LEU A 38 -0.04 -4.01 -10.04
C LEU A 38 -0.32 -4.08 -11.55
N ASN A 39 -1.56 -3.85 -11.95
CA ASN A 39 -1.93 -3.67 -13.35
C ASN A 39 -2.30 -2.20 -13.59
N PHE A 40 -1.69 -1.55 -14.57
CA PHE A 40 -1.81 -0.10 -14.78
C PHE A 40 -3.26 0.37 -14.98
N ALA A 41 -4.03 -0.30 -15.82
CA ALA A 41 -5.46 0.01 -16.04
C ALA A 41 -6.29 -0.13 -14.75
N ARG A 42 -6.09 -1.20 -13.97
CA ARG A 42 -6.76 -1.34 -12.66
C ARG A 42 -6.21 -0.37 -11.60
N GLY A 43 -5.01 0.17 -11.79
CA GLY A 43 -4.44 1.27 -11.02
C GLY A 43 -5.12 2.62 -11.31
N ILE A 44 -5.36 2.94 -12.59
CA ILE A 44 -6.17 4.10 -13.00
C ILE A 44 -7.58 3.99 -12.41
N GLY A 45 -8.21 2.81 -12.48
CA GLY A 45 -9.51 2.57 -11.85
C GLY A 45 -9.50 2.75 -10.33
N ALA A 46 -8.39 2.40 -9.65
CA ALA A 46 -8.23 2.63 -8.21
C ALA A 46 -8.01 4.12 -7.86
N ALA A 47 -7.29 4.87 -8.70
CA ALA A 47 -7.10 6.31 -8.53
C ALA A 47 -8.40 7.08 -8.80
N ALA A 48 -9.15 6.74 -9.85
CA ALA A 48 -10.46 7.33 -10.13
C ALA A 48 -11.46 7.05 -8.98
N LEU A 49 -11.47 5.83 -8.44
CA LEU A 49 -12.27 5.50 -7.26
C LEU A 49 -11.81 6.27 -6.01
N ALA A 50 -10.50 6.44 -5.79
CA ALA A 50 -9.99 7.23 -4.66
C ALA A 50 -10.37 8.72 -4.78
N ILE A 51 -10.25 9.33 -5.96
CA ILE A 51 -10.72 10.71 -6.22
C ILE A 51 -12.22 10.81 -5.98
N TYR A 52 -13.00 9.85 -6.47
CA TYR A 52 -14.45 9.81 -6.27
C TYR A 52 -14.84 9.74 -4.79
N LEU A 53 -14.20 8.89 -3.99
CA LEU A 53 -14.48 8.79 -2.54
C LEU A 53 -14.13 10.09 -1.80
N VAL A 54 -13.02 10.75 -2.16
CA VAL A 54 -12.67 12.06 -1.62
C VAL A 54 -13.70 13.13 -2.03
N ALA A 55 -14.18 13.09 -3.27
CA ALA A 55 -15.21 14.01 -3.76
C ALA A 55 -16.54 13.82 -3.02
N VAL A 56 -17.00 12.59 -2.79
CA VAL A 56 -18.20 12.31 -1.98
C VAL A 56 -18.04 12.90 -0.58
N VAL A 57 -16.95 12.57 0.12
CA VAL A 57 -16.65 13.11 1.47
C VAL A 57 -16.62 14.64 1.49
N ALA A 58 -16.04 15.27 0.46
CA ALA A 58 -16.00 16.73 0.36
C ALA A 58 -17.38 17.35 0.11
N TYR A 59 -18.18 16.80 -0.81
CA TYR A 59 -19.51 17.36 -1.14
C TYR A 59 -20.57 17.13 -0.06
N THR A 60 -20.42 16.10 0.78
CA THR A 60 -21.41 15.77 1.82
C THR A 60 -21.03 16.25 3.22
N LEU A 61 -19.75 16.43 3.55
CA LEU A 61 -19.31 16.84 4.90
C LEU A 61 -18.66 18.23 4.98
N LEU A 62 -18.37 18.89 3.85
CA LEU A 62 -17.74 20.23 3.86
C LEU A 62 -18.69 21.32 3.32
N PRO A 63 -18.63 22.55 3.88
CA PRO A 63 -17.83 22.96 5.03
C PRO A 63 -18.42 22.48 6.37
N PHE A 64 -17.55 22.19 7.33
CA PHE A 64 -17.95 22.00 8.73
C PHE A 64 -18.64 23.26 9.27
N PRO A 65 -19.86 23.19 9.84
CA PRO A 65 -20.51 24.36 10.40
C PRO A 65 -19.79 24.81 11.68
N THR A 66 -19.68 26.12 11.88
CA THR A 66 -18.97 26.67 13.04
C THR A 66 -19.85 26.69 14.28
N GLY A 67 -19.25 26.73 15.46
CA GLY A 67 -19.98 26.93 16.72
C GLY A 67 -20.77 28.25 16.78
N GLN A 68 -20.50 29.23 15.89
CA GLN A 68 -21.37 30.40 15.70
C GLN A 68 -22.57 30.08 14.81
N TRP A 69 -22.35 29.34 13.71
CA TRP A 69 -23.43 28.90 12.82
C TRP A 69 -24.46 28.03 13.58
N CYS A 70 -24.00 27.08 14.40
CA CYS A 70 -24.87 26.23 15.24
C CYS A 70 -25.69 26.99 16.31
N ARG A 71 -25.31 28.23 16.68
CA ARG A 71 -26.09 29.06 17.62
C ARG A 71 -27.17 29.91 16.95
N ILE A 72 -27.08 30.07 15.63
CA ILE A 72 -27.95 30.95 14.83
C ILE A 72 -28.95 30.12 14.01
N ASN A 73 -28.51 28.94 13.56
CA ASN A 73 -29.34 27.99 12.81
C ASN A 73 -29.74 26.87 13.76
N ILE A 74 -31.04 26.75 14.04
CA ILE A 74 -31.61 25.62 14.77
C ILE A 74 -31.45 24.37 13.89
N SER A 75 -30.93 23.28 14.44
CA SER A 75 -30.89 21.98 13.74
C SER A 75 -32.31 21.60 13.28
N PRO A 76 -32.58 21.47 11.97
CA PRO A 76 -33.89 21.03 11.49
C PRO A 76 -34.13 19.56 11.87
N GLY A 77 -35.40 19.15 11.88
CA GLY A 77 -35.76 17.74 11.94
C GLY A 77 -35.30 16.98 10.70
N ALA A 78 -35.31 15.65 10.77
CA ALA A 78 -35.19 14.81 9.58
C ALA A 78 -36.51 14.83 8.78
N GLU A 79 -36.43 14.96 7.47
CA GLU A 79 -37.58 14.78 6.59
C GLU A 79 -37.68 13.32 6.16
N LEU A 80 -38.87 12.74 6.35
CA LEU A 80 -39.15 11.31 6.26
C LEU A 80 -40.35 11.00 5.37
N VAL A 81 -41.01 12.02 4.78
CA VAL A 81 -42.04 11.85 3.75
C VAL A 81 -41.39 11.53 2.40
N PRO A 82 -41.54 10.30 1.86
CA PRO A 82 -40.93 9.96 0.59
C PRO A 82 -41.60 10.68 -0.57
N PHE A 83 -40.79 11.08 -1.54
CA PHE A 83 -41.11 11.79 -2.78
C PHE A 83 -41.58 13.24 -2.62
N HIS A 84 -41.46 13.85 -1.43
CA HIS A 84 -41.78 15.26 -1.21
C HIS A 84 -40.96 16.22 -2.09
N SER A 85 -39.72 15.83 -2.45
CA SER A 85 -38.87 16.60 -3.38
C SER A 85 -39.53 16.83 -4.74
N PHE A 86 -40.39 15.91 -5.20
CA PHE A 86 -41.14 16.11 -6.46
C PHE A 86 -42.24 17.14 -6.32
N ASP A 87 -42.91 17.21 -5.16
CA ASP A 87 -43.90 18.24 -4.87
C ASP A 87 -43.22 19.61 -4.74
N ASP A 88 -42.04 19.71 -4.13
CA ASP A 88 -41.31 20.99 -4.05
C ASP A 88 -40.77 21.45 -5.41
N ILE A 89 -40.24 20.54 -6.23
CA ILE A 89 -39.93 20.86 -7.64
C ILE A 89 -41.19 21.36 -8.36
N ALA A 90 -42.36 20.74 -8.16
CA ALA A 90 -43.61 21.16 -8.79
C ALA A 90 -44.11 22.52 -8.28
N ARG A 91 -44.00 22.79 -6.97
CA ARG A 91 -44.37 24.05 -6.31
C ARG A 91 -43.45 25.20 -6.77
N GLU A 92 -42.14 25.07 -6.58
CA GLU A 92 -41.14 26.09 -6.91
C GLU A 92 -41.07 26.42 -8.40
N THR A 93 -41.31 25.43 -9.27
CA THR A 93 -41.25 25.61 -10.73
C THR A 93 -42.63 25.67 -11.38
N SER A 94 -43.64 26.09 -10.61
CA SER A 94 -44.95 26.44 -11.14
C SER A 94 -44.82 27.61 -12.13
N GLY A 95 -45.52 27.53 -13.28
CA GLY A 95 -45.39 28.49 -14.38
C GLY A 95 -44.06 28.49 -15.15
N TYR A 96 -43.02 27.75 -14.71
CA TYR A 96 -41.73 27.71 -15.41
C TYR A 96 -41.81 26.92 -16.74
N SER A 97 -41.07 27.35 -17.76
CA SER A 97 -40.83 26.52 -18.94
C SER A 97 -40.07 25.24 -18.57
N TRP A 98 -40.24 24.17 -19.34
CA TRP A 98 -39.50 22.91 -19.14
C TRP A 98 -37.98 23.11 -19.02
N SER A 99 -37.40 24.01 -19.83
CA SER A 99 -35.96 24.28 -19.78
C SER A 99 -35.53 25.11 -18.56
N ALA A 100 -36.45 25.87 -17.94
CA ALA A 100 -36.19 26.55 -16.67
C ALA A 100 -36.35 25.59 -15.48
N ARG A 101 -37.35 24.71 -15.50
CA ARG A 101 -37.54 23.63 -14.50
C ARG A 101 -36.31 22.72 -14.41
N LEU A 102 -35.76 22.28 -15.54
CA LEU A 102 -34.52 21.46 -15.59
C LEU A 102 -33.25 22.20 -15.13
N ARG A 103 -33.36 23.48 -14.73
CA ARG A 103 -32.27 24.30 -14.21
C ARG A 103 -32.60 24.93 -12.84
N SER A 104 -33.71 24.54 -12.21
CA SER A 104 -34.03 25.00 -10.85
C SER A 104 -33.13 24.33 -9.82
N ILE A 105 -32.97 24.96 -8.65
CA ILE A 105 -32.11 24.43 -7.58
C ILE A 105 -32.66 23.10 -7.06
N ALA A 106 -33.96 23.01 -6.76
CA ALA A 106 -34.60 21.76 -6.32
C ALA A 106 -34.44 20.61 -7.33
N PHE A 107 -34.61 20.85 -8.64
CA PHE A 107 -34.39 19.80 -9.64
C PHE A 107 -32.92 19.37 -9.71
N LEU A 108 -32.00 20.34 -9.67
CA LEU A 108 -30.57 20.07 -9.72
C LEU A 108 -30.06 19.35 -8.45
N GLN A 109 -30.65 19.59 -7.27
CA GLN A 109 -30.32 18.85 -6.04
C GLN A 109 -30.58 17.35 -6.22
N VAL A 110 -31.83 16.96 -6.53
CA VAL A 110 -32.20 15.56 -6.75
C VAL A 110 -31.36 14.94 -7.88
N ALA A 111 -31.19 15.66 -8.99
CA ALA A 111 -30.41 15.19 -10.13
C ALA A 111 -28.92 15.00 -9.80
N PHE A 112 -28.30 15.90 -9.02
CA PHE A 112 -26.90 15.76 -8.62
C PHE A 112 -26.69 14.66 -7.59
N ASN A 113 -27.64 14.40 -6.69
CA ASN A 113 -27.58 13.27 -5.76
C ASN A 113 -27.65 11.92 -6.50
N VAL A 114 -28.57 11.78 -7.47
CA VAL A 114 -28.56 10.64 -8.41
C VAL A 114 -27.20 10.51 -9.11
N LEU A 115 -26.66 11.59 -9.69
CA LEU A 115 -25.38 11.55 -10.41
C LEU A 115 -24.18 11.28 -9.50
N LEU A 116 -24.21 11.72 -8.24
CA LEU A 116 -23.14 11.52 -7.26
C LEU A 116 -22.95 10.04 -6.92
N PHE A 117 -23.99 9.21 -7.01
CA PHE A 117 -23.91 7.77 -6.69
C PHE A 117 -23.82 6.83 -7.91
N VAL A 118 -23.98 7.34 -9.13
CA VAL A 118 -23.70 6.57 -10.37
C VAL A 118 -22.29 5.96 -10.37
N PRO A 119 -21.20 6.67 -10.00
CA PRO A 119 -19.86 6.06 -9.96
C PRO A 119 -19.74 4.92 -8.94
N TRP A 120 -20.41 5.00 -7.78
CA TRP A 120 -20.43 3.88 -6.81
C TRP A 120 -20.99 2.61 -7.44
N GLY A 121 -22.14 2.71 -8.12
CA GLY A 121 -22.73 1.57 -8.84
C GLY A 121 -21.80 0.97 -9.89
N VAL A 122 -21.12 1.82 -10.67
CA VAL A 122 -20.12 1.41 -11.67
C VAL A 122 -18.95 0.64 -11.03
N PHE A 123 -18.34 1.19 -9.97
CA PHE A 123 -17.20 0.57 -9.30
C PHE A 123 -17.60 -0.71 -8.53
N ALA A 124 -18.70 -0.69 -7.79
CA ALA A 124 -19.25 -1.87 -7.11
C ALA A 124 -19.46 -3.03 -8.10
N ARG A 125 -20.14 -2.76 -9.22
CA ARG A 125 -20.49 -3.79 -10.21
C ARG A 125 -19.31 -4.33 -11.01
N ARG A 126 -18.33 -3.50 -11.40
CA ARG A 126 -17.25 -3.90 -12.34
C ARG A 126 -15.84 -3.94 -11.74
N PHE A 127 -15.49 -3.03 -10.83
CA PHE A 127 -14.17 -3.02 -10.18
C PHE A 127 -14.08 -4.02 -9.03
N PHE A 128 -15.11 -4.07 -8.17
CA PHE A 128 -15.25 -5.04 -7.06
C PHE A 128 -15.97 -6.34 -7.44
N ARG A 129 -16.77 -6.33 -8.52
CA ARG A 129 -17.60 -7.46 -9.01
C ARG A 129 -18.72 -7.90 -8.05
N MET A 130 -19.34 -6.96 -7.36
CA MET A 130 -20.54 -7.23 -6.57
C MET A 130 -21.70 -7.72 -7.47
N PRO A 131 -22.59 -8.59 -6.96
CA PRO A 131 -23.94 -8.77 -7.51
C PRO A 131 -24.69 -7.44 -7.55
N TRP A 132 -25.68 -7.31 -8.44
CA TRP A 132 -26.43 -6.06 -8.61
C TRP A 132 -27.12 -5.62 -7.30
N PHE A 133 -27.77 -6.56 -6.60
CA PHE A 133 -28.44 -6.29 -5.34
C PHE A 133 -27.47 -5.85 -4.24
N THR A 134 -26.33 -6.54 -4.09
CA THR A 134 -25.28 -6.17 -3.13
C THR A 134 -24.69 -4.80 -3.45
N ALA A 135 -24.53 -4.44 -4.73
CA ALA A 135 -24.06 -3.11 -5.13
C ALA A 135 -25.06 -2.03 -4.72
N VAL A 136 -26.36 -2.18 -5.05
CA VAL A 136 -27.43 -1.25 -4.65
C VAL A 136 -27.52 -1.12 -3.13
N LEU A 137 -27.58 -2.25 -2.40
CA LEU A 137 -27.64 -2.27 -0.93
C LEU A 137 -26.42 -1.59 -0.29
N SER A 138 -25.22 -1.78 -0.85
CA SER A 138 -24.00 -1.13 -0.33
C SER A 138 -24.01 0.38 -0.50
N GLY A 139 -24.65 0.89 -1.56
CA GLY A 139 -24.77 2.33 -1.80
C GLY A 139 -25.93 2.96 -1.04
N PHE A 140 -27.06 2.25 -0.87
CA PHE A 140 -28.12 2.62 0.07
C PHE A 140 -27.55 2.78 1.49
N ALA A 141 -26.82 1.77 1.99
CA ALA A 141 -26.18 1.82 3.30
C ALA A 141 -25.14 2.96 3.43
N ALA A 142 -24.40 3.27 2.36
CA ALA A 142 -23.50 4.41 2.34
C ALA A 142 -24.24 5.76 2.36
N SER A 143 -25.39 5.88 1.68
CA SER A 143 -26.22 7.10 1.73
C SER A 143 -26.84 7.29 3.11
N VAL A 144 -27.45 6.24 3.70
CA VAL A 144 -28.00 6.31 5.06
C VAL A 144 -26.91 6.68 6.08
N MET A 145 -25.69 6.16 5.91
CA MET A 145 -24.56 6.57 6.75
C MET A 145 -24.21 8.06 6.61
N ILE A 146 -24.34 8.64 5.41
CA ILE A 146 -24.12 10.07 5.17
C ILE A 146 -25.21 10.91 5.82
N GLU A 147 -26.50 10.58 5.61
CA GLU A 147 -27.62 11.29 6.25
C GLU A 147 -27.52 11.27 7.77
N VAL A 148 -27.26 10.09 8.36
CA VAL A 148 -27.04 9.94 9.80
C VAL A 148 -25.83 10.76 10.27
N THR A 149 -24.75 10.80 9.50
CA THR A 149 -23.55 11.60 9.81
C THR A 149 -23.86 13.10 9.78
N GLN A 150 -24.65 13.59 8.83
CA GLN A 150 -25.06 15.00 8.72
C GLN A 150 -26.05 15.40 9.82
N TYR A 151 -27.06 14.56 10.08
CA TYR A 151 -28.08 14.78 11.10
C TYR A 151 -27.50 14.82 12.52
N THR A 152 -26.65 13.85 12.85
CA THR A 152 -26.07 13.71 14.20
C THR A 152 -24.90 14.64 14.48
N GLY A 153 -24.56 15.57 13.58
CA GLY A 153 -23.41 16.46 13.78
C GLY A 153 -22.08 15.70 13.76
N VAL A 154 -21.92 14.72 12.86
CA VAL A 154 -20.86 13.68 12.89
C VAL A 154 -20.81 13.03 14.28
N PHE A 155 -21.90 12.37 14.65
CA PHE A 155 -22.03 11.61 15.91
C PHE A 155 -21.71 12.44 17.17
N GLY A 156 -22.12 13.71 17.18
CA GLY A 156 -21.93 14.64 18.30
C GLY A 156 -20.61 15.42 18.29
N MET A 157 -19.72 15.23 17.32
CA MET A 157 -18.48 16.03 17.20
C MET A 157 -18.74 17.50 16.86
N VAL A 158 -19.92 17.80 16.33
CA VAL A 158 -20.41 19.14 16.01
C VAL A 158 -21.78 19.33 16.66
N GLY A 159 -21.95 20.44 17.39
CA GLY A 159 -23.15 20.71 18.20
C GLY A 159 -24.43 21.07 17.41
N CYS A 160 -24.50 20.79 16.11
CA CYS A 160 -25.70 20.96 15.28
C CYS A 160 -25.67 20.04 14.05
N ALA A 161 -26.83 19.85 13.42
CA ALA A 161 -26.94 19.16 12.14
C ALA A 161 -26.31 19.99 11.01
N TYR A 162 -25.72 19.33 10.01
CA TYR A 162 -25.06 19.97 8.88
C TYR A 162 -26.07 20.45 7.83
N ARG A 163 -27.16 19.69 7.67
CA ARG A 163 -28.32 19.92 6.80
C ARG A 163 -29.56 19.25 7.42
N VAL A 164 -30.72 19.48 6.82
CA VAL A 164 -31.83 18.52 6.88
C VAL A 164 -31.29 17.17 6.39
N ALA A 165 -31.61 16.08 7.10
CA ALA A 165 -31.40 14.73 6.58
C ALA A 165 -32.69 14.24 5.94
N ASP A 166 -32.59 13.68 4.74
CA ASP A 166 -33.73 13.52 3.84
C ASP A 166 -33.81 12.09 3.27
N VAL A 167 -35.00 11.48 3.39
CA VAL A 167 -35.29 10.19 2.78
C VAL A 167 -35.20 10.24 1.24
N ASP A 168 -35.50 11.39 0.61
CA ASP A 168 -35.41 11.55 -0.84
C ASP A 168 -33.97 11.62 -1.33
N ASP A 169 -33.04 12.17 -0.55
CA ASP A 169 -31.61 12.09 -0.87
C ASP A 169 -31.12 10.63 -0.80
N VAL A 170 -31.61 9.81 0.15
CA VAL A 170 -31.33 8.36 0.17
C VAL A 170 -31.91 7.65 -1.07
N ILE A 171 -33.12 8.00 -1.49
CA ILE A 171 -33.79 7.42 -2.67
C ILE A 171 -33.06 7.84 -3.96
N ALA A 172 -32.69 9.12 -4.08
CA ALA A 172 -31.94 9.67 -5.21
C ALA A 172 -30.57 9.01 -5.33
N ASN A 173 -29.79 8.99 -4.24
CA ASN A 173 -28.49 8.33 -4.19
C ASN A 173 -28.60 6.84 -4.54
N THR A 174 -29.57 6.10 -3.96
CA THR A 174 -29.79 4.67 -4.26
C THR A 174 -30.20 4.43 -5.72
N THR A 175 -31.01 5.31 -6.30
CA THR A 175 -31.35 5.31 -7.74
C THR A 175 -30.11 5.53 -8.60
N GLY A 176 -29.24 6.46 -8.20
CA GLY A 176 -27.91 6.65 -8.78
C GLY A 176 -27.09 5.36 -8.83
N VAL A 177 -27.03 4.61 -7.73
CA VAL A 177 -26.35 3.32 -7.68
C VAL A 177 -26.95 2.32 -8.68
N ALA A 178 -28.27 2.22 -8.75
CA ALA A 178 -28.96 1.30 -9.66
C ALA A 178 -28.64 1.62 -11.13
N LEU A 179 -28.69 2.90 -11.52
CA LEU A 179 -28.26 3.38 -12.85
C LEU A 179 -26.77 3.10 -13.10
N GLY A 180 -25.92 3.33 -12.10
CA GLY A 180 -24.49 3.02 -12.14
C GLY A 180 -24.21 1.54 -12.37
N VAL A 181 -24.95 0.65 -11.70
CA VAL A 181 -24.88 -0.82 -11.87
C VAL A 181 -25.30 -1.23 -13.28
N LEU A 182 -26.32 -0.58 -13.86
CA LEU A 182 -26.79 -0.83 -15.22
C LEU A 182 -25.73 -0.44 -16.28
N ILE A 183 -25.14 0.76 -16.17
CA ILE A 183 -24.15 1.26 -17.14
C ILE A 183 -22.71 0.75 -16.91
N ALA A 184 -22.44 0.10 -15.78
CA ALA A 184 -21.12 -0.41 -15.41
C ALA A 184 -20.35 -1.22 -16.49
N PRO A 185 -21.02 -2.06 -17.33
CA PRO A 185 -20.34 -2.77 -18.42
C PRO A 185 -19.80 -1.83 -19.49
N LEU A 186 -20.49 -0.70 -19.75
CA LEU A 186 -20.13 0.30 -20.76
C LEU A 186 -19.00 1.19 -20.26
N VAL A 187 -19.09 1.72 -19.03
CA VAL A 187 -18.12 2.69 -18.50
C VAL A 187 -16.74 2.08 -18.24
N LEU A 188 -16.69 0.82 -17.80
CA LEU A 188 -15.47 0.12 -17.42
C LEU A 188 -15.21 -1.14 -18.28
N PHE A 189 -15.58 -1.06 -19.57
CA PHE A 189 -15.34 -2.11 -20.57
C PHE A 189 -13.84 -2.45 -20.70
N TRP A 190 -13.01 -1.41 -20.81
CA TRP A 190 -11.54 -1.42 -20.94
C TRP A 190 -10.78 -2.08 -19.78
N MET A 191 -11.45 -2.36 -18.65
CA MET A 191 -10.81 -2.93 -17.48
C MET A 191 -10.46 -4.43 -17.69
N PRO A 192 -9.18 -4.85 -17.51
CA PRO A 192 -8.74 -6.22 -17.82
C PRO A 192 -9.50 -7.34 -17.09
N SER A 193 -9.58 -8.50 -17.75
CA SER A 193 -10.33 -9.66 -17.27
C SER A 193 -9.73 -10.28 -16.01
N VAL A 194 -10.59 -10.43 -15.00
CA VAL A 194 -10.21 -10.88 -13.65
C VAL A 194 -9.61 -12.29 -13.62
N GLY A 195 -10.11 -13.23 -14.44
CA GLY A 195 -9.59 -14.61 -14.49
C GLY A 195 -8.12 -14.69 -14.92
N ARG A 196 -7.75 -14.00 -16.00
CA ARG A 196 -6.35 -13.96 -16.53
C ARG A 196 -5.38 -13.33 -15.52
N LEU A 197 -5.85 -12.37 -14.73
CA LEU A 197 -5.06 -11.77 -13.65
C LEU A 197 -4.99 -12.63 -12.38
N GLN A 198 -5.89 -13.60 -12.19
CA GLN A 198 -5.94 -14.46 -11.01
C GLN A 198 -5.21 -15.79 -11.18
N SER A 199 -5.14 -16.35 -12.38
CA SER A 199 -4.33 -17.56 -12.64
C SER A 199 -2.86 -17.33 -12.28
N THR A 200 -2.29 -16.21 -12.72
CA THR A 200 -0.89 -15.82 -12.49
C THR A 200 -0.65 -15.10 -11.15
N ARG A 201 -1.55 -15.26 -10.17
CA ARG A 201 -1.50 -14.55 -8.87
C ARG A 201 -0.38 -15.04 -7.96
N LEU A 202 -0.17 -16.35 -7.92
CA LEU A 202 0.79 -17.00 -7.01
C LEU A 202 2.18 -17.13 -7.61
N ASP A 203 2.34 -16.83 -8.91
CA ASP A 203 3.62 -16.86 -9.59
C ASP A 203 4.65 -15.92 -8.92
N PRO A 204 5.89 -16.38 -8.69
CA PRO A 204 6.99 -15.50 -8.31
C PRO A 204 7.24 -14.45 -9.40
N ARG A 205 7.51 -13.21 -9.02
CA ARG A 205 7.77 -12.13 -9.99
C ARG A 205 9.06 -11.38 -9.64
N PRO A 206 9.82 -10.92 -10.65
CA PRO A 206 11.01 -10.11 -10.40
C PRO A 206 10.67 -8.86 -9.59
N ILE A 207 11.65 -8.37 -8.85
CA ILE A 207 11.52 -7.16 -8.05
C ILE A 207 11.93 -5.99 -8.94
N SER A 208 10.95 -5.27 -9.49
CA SER A 208 11.23 -4.00 -10.17
C SER A 208 11.53 -2.89 -9.16
N TRP A 209 12.29 -1.87 -9.57
CA TRP A 209 12.52 -0.68 -8.75
C TRP A 209 11.20 -0.02 -8.33
N PHE A 210 10.21 0.02 -9.23
CA PHE A 210 8.89 0.56 -8.95
C PHE A 210 8.14 -0.23 -7.87
N ARG A 211 8.18 -1.58 -7.93
CA ARG A 211 7.59 -2.44 -6.89
C ARG A 211 8.24 -2.24 -5.52
N ARG A 212 9.56 -2.01 -5.48
CA ARG A 212 10.29 -1.71 -4.23
C ARG A 212 9.97 -0.31 -3.69
N ILE A 213 9.92 0.71 -4.55
CA ILE A 213 9.61 2.08 -4.17
C ILE A 213 8.15 2.21 -3.73
N ALA A 214 7.21 1.54 -4.39
CA ALA A 214 5.82 1.51 -3.95
C ALA A 214 5.64 0.79 -2.58
N ALA A 215 6.50 -0.19 -2.24
CA ALA A 215 6.55 -0.73 -0.88
C ALA A 215 7.10 0.29 0.13
N MET A 216 8.11 1.10 -0.23
CA MET A 216 8.66 2.16 0.63
C MET A 216 7.66 3.30 0.85
N ALA A 217 6.98 3.73 -0.22
CA ALA A 217 5.93 4.75 -0.15
C ALA A 217 4.75 4.28 0.72
N ALA A 218 4.40 3.00 0.65
CA ALA A 218 3.41 2.40 1.55
C ALA A 218 3.89 2.37 3.00
N ASP A 219 5.14 1.98 3.28
CA ASP A 219 5.69 2.02 4.65
C ASP A 219 5.70 3.45 5.24
N LEU A 220 6.10 4.45 4.44
CA LEU A 220 6.07 5.87 4.83
C LEU A 220 4.63 6.37 5.04
N PHE A 221 3.71 6.02 4.14
CA PHE A 221 2.29 6.36 4.29
C PHE A 221 1.69 5.72 5.53
N PHE A 222 1.90 4.43 5.78
CA PHE A 222 1.34 3.76 6.97
C PHE A 222 1.87 4.40 8.26
N PHE A 223 3.13 4.86 8.28
CA PHE A 223 3.69 5.57 9.43
C PHE A 223 2.97 6.91 9.65
N GLN A 224 2.88 7.75 8.62
CA GLN A 224 2.24 9.06 8.73
C GLN A 224 0.74 8.96 8.99
N PHE A 225 0.04 8.02 8.35
CA PHE A 225 -1.38 7.76 8.57
C PHE A 225 -1.64 7.26 10.01
N CYS A 226 -0.80 6.35 10.52
CA CYS A 226 -0.91 5.90 11.92
C CYS A 226 -0.64 7.04 12.91
N ALA A 227 0.31 7.94 12.62
CA ALA A 227 0.57 9.11 13.45
C ALA A 227 -0.64 10.07 13.43
N VAL A 228 -1.16 10.44 12.27
CA VAL A 228 -2.33 11.33 12.16
C VAL A 228 -3.57 10.74 12.82
N VAL A 229 -3.84 9.44 12.63
CA VAL A 229 -4.96 8.76 13.32
C VAL A 229 -4.75 8.78 14.84
N ALA A 230 -3.53 8.53 15.34
CA ALA A 230 -3.23 8.62 16.76
C ALA A 230 -3.39 10.05 17.31
N THR A 231 -2.99 11.09 16.56
CA THR A 231 -3.23 12.50 16.92
C THR A 231 -4.72 12.82 17.01
N ILE A 232 -5.51 12.39 16.02
CA ILE A 232 -6.97 12.61 15.99
C ILE A 232 -7.64 11.87 17.16
N THR A 233 -7.34 10.60 17.37
CA THR A 233 -7.89 9.80 18.49
C THR A 233 -7.52 10.39 19.85
N LEU A 234 -6.28 10.87 20.03
CA LEU A 234 -5.84 11.53 21.26
C LEU A 234 -6.59 12.86 21.48
N ARG A 235 -6.70 13.71 20.45
CA ARG A 235 -7.39 15.00 20.53
C ARG A 235 -8.90 14.85 20.78
N LEU A 236 -9.56 13.89 20.13
CA LEU A 236 -10.95 13.55 20.40
C LEU A 236 -11.13 12.98 21.81
N GLY A 237 -10.26 12.05 22.24
CA GLY A 237 -10.31 11.48 23.60
C GLY A 237 -10.15 12.52 24.70
N LEU A 238 -9.25 13.48 24.53
CA LEU A 238 -9.08 14.61 25.46
C LEU A 238 -10.29 15.56 25.45
N HIS A 239 -10.90 15.79 24.27
CA HIS A 239 -12.12 16.59 24.16
C HIS A 239 -13.32 15.93 24.87
N PHE A 240 -13.54 14.62 24.70
CA PHE A 240 -14.60 13.86 25.38
C PHE A 240 -14.37 13.66 26.89
N LEU A 241 -13.20 14.08 27.41
CA LEU A 241 -12.87 14.09 28.84
C LEU A 241 -12.82 15.51 29.42
N ASP A 242 -13.27 16.53 28.67
CA ASP A 242 -13.22 17.96 29.01
C ASP A 242 -11.82 18.46 29.43
N VAL A 243 -10.76 17.78 28.97
CA VAL A 243 -9.37 18.15 29.29
C VAL A 243 -8.96 19.36 28.45
N THR A 244 -8.95 20.53 29.08
CA THR A 244 -8.57 21.79 28.45
C THR A 244 -7.07 21.81 28.11
N MET A 245 -6.77 21.67 26.82
CA MET A 245 -5.42 21.83 26.29
C MET A 245 -4.95 23.28 26.49
N GLY A 246 -3.71 23.46 26.95
CA GLY A 246 -3.06 24.77 26.91
C GLY A 246 -2.97 25.29 25.47
N ALA A 247 -3.11 26.59 25.27
CA ALA A 247 -3.18 27.21 23.94
C ALA A 247 -1.85 27.19 23.14
N GLY A 248 -0.74 26.73 23.75
CA GLY A 248 0.57 26.62 23.12
C GLY A 248 0.87 25.19 22.63
N PRO A 249 1.64 25.03 21.54
CA PRO A 249 2.05 23.72 21.04
C PRO A 249 2.95 23.02 22.06
N SER A 250 2.56 21.82 22.50
CA SER A 250 3.35 21.03 23.45
C SER A 250 4.21 20.00 22.74
N TRP A 251 5.45 19.75 23.21
CA TRP A 251 6.36 18.76 22.61
C TRP A 251 5.73 17.35 22.53
N TRP A 252 4.87 17.00 23.50
CA TRP A 252 4.22 15.70 23.54
C TRP A 252 3.11 15.52 22.48
N ASP A 253 2.57 16.61 21.91
CA ASP A 253 1.51 16.60 20.90
C ASP A 253 1.90 15.82 19.63
N PRO A 254 3.07 16.06 18.99
CA PRO A 254 3.59 15.20 17.94
C PRO A 254 4.26 13.93 18.49
N PHE A 255 4.96 14.02 19.63
CA PHE A 255 5.83 12.91 20.10
C PHE A 255 5.06 11.64 20.44
N LEU A 256 3.91 11.73 21.13
CA LEU A 256 3.14 10.55 21.54
C LEU A 256 2.48 9.83 20.34
N PRO A 257 1.79 10.52 19.40
CA PRO A 257 1.31 9.91 18.16
C PRO A 257 2.42 9.32 17.28
N LEU A 258 3.58 9.98 17.16
CA LEU A 258 4.75 9.45 16.46
C LEU A 258 5.30 8.19 17.15
N SER A 259 5.26 8.13 18.48
CA SER A 259 5.70 6.95 19.24
C SER A 259 4.79 5.75 19.00
N ILE A 260 3.47 5.97 18.95
CA ILE A 260 2.49 4.93 18.60
C ILE A 260 2.73 4.43 17.16
N ALA A 261 2.92 5.34 16.20
CA ALA A 261 3.24 4.97 14.82
C ALA A 261 4.56 4.20 14.70
N PHE A 262 5.60 4.58 15.46
CA PHE A 262 6.87 3.87 15.51
C PHE A 262 6.70 2.44 16.03
N LEU A 263 5.98 2.24 17.14
CA LEU A 263 5.76 0.89 17.68
C LEU A 263 4.94 0.00 16.72
N LEU A 264 3.84 0.51 16.14
CA LEU A 264 2.92 -0.28 15.32
C LEU A 264 3.37 -0.48 13.86
N VAL A 265 4.08 0.49 13.27
CA VAL A 265 4.46 0.46 11.84
C VAL A 265 5.93 0.08 11.64
N VAL A 266 6.80 0.36 12.61
CA VAL A 266 8.24 0.06 12.52
C VAL A 266 8.60 -1.19 13.32
N ILE A 267 8.37 -1.21 14.64
CA ILE A 267 8.83 -2.29 15.52
C ILE A 267 8.02 -3.58 15.34
N TRP A 268 6.69 -3.49 15.41
CA TRP A 268 5.79 -4.64 15.36
C TRP A 268 5.99 -5.55 14.12
N PRO A 269 5.99 -5.05 12.86
CA PRO A 269 6.21 -5.91 11.69
C PRO A 269 7.64 -6.47 11.60
N ALA A 270 8.62 -5.89 12.30
CA ALA A 270 9.99 -6.38 12.34
C ALA A 270 10.18 -7.59 13.27
N ILE A 271 9.45 -7.66 14.39
CA ILE A 271 9.53 -8.77 15.37
C ILE A 271 8.68 -9.99 14.98
N LEU A 272 7.65 -9.79 14.15
CA LEU A 272 6.81 -10.84 13.57
C LEU A 272 7.60 -11.79 12.63
N PRO A 273 7.16 -13.04 12.44
CA PRO A 273 7.82 -14.00 11.56
C PRO A 273 8.10 -13.45 10.16
N GLY A 274 9.32 -13.68 9.67
CA GLY A 274 9.80 -13.18 8.38
C GLY A 274 10.25 -11.71 8.39
N GLY A 275 9.91 -10.90 9.40
CA GLY A 275 10.45 -9.54 9.58
C GLY A 275 10.22 -8.56 8.44
N ALA A 276 9.23 -8.81 7.57
CA ALA A 276 8.85 -7.92 6.48
C ALA A 276 8.02 -6.73 7.01
N SER A 277 8.27 -5.51 6.51
CA SER A 277 7.46 -4.33 6.81
C SER A 277 6.06 -4.38 6.16
N TRP A 278 5.17 -3.47 6.52
CA TRP A 278 3.78 -3.50 6.04
C TRP A 278 3.67 -3.29 4.52
N GLY A 279 4.40 -2.33 3.96
CA GLY A 279 4.51 -2.10 2.53
C GLY A 279 5.22 -3.24 1.78
N GLN A 280 6.19 -3.92 2.42
CA GLN A 280 6.79 -5.14 1.88
C GLN A 280 5.75 -6.27 1.78
N ARG A 281 5.00 -6.54 2.85
CA ARG A 281 3.90 -7.55 2.85
C ARG A 281 2.84 -7.23 1.81
N MET A 282 2.46 -5.95 1.68
CA MET A 282 1.53 -5.46 0.67
C MET A 282 1.98 -5.81 -0.75
N MET A 283 3.28 -5.65 -1.05
CA MET A 283 3.88 -5.92 -2.36
C MET A 283 4.42 -7.35 -2.57
N TRP A 284 4.05 -8.31 -1.70
CA TRP A 284 4.59 -9.68 -1.68
C TRP A 284 6.13 -9.71 -1.67
N LEU A 285 6.75 -8.85 -0.87
CA LEU A 285 8.20 -8.82 -0.64
C LEU A 285 8.50 -9.30 0.79
N THR A 286 9.62 -9.99 0.97
CA THR A 286 10.13 -10.38 2.30
C THR A 286 11.66 -10.30 2.32
N PRO A 287 12.28 -9.96 3.47
CA PRO A 287 13.69 -10.23 3.66
C PRO A 287 13.93 -11.74 3.81
N TRP A 288 15.09 -12.18 3.33
CA TRP A 288 15.61 -13.53 3.45
C TRP A 288 17.01 -13.49 4.07
N TRP A 289 17.35 -14.53 4.83
CA TRP A 289 18.65 -14.74 5.46
C TRP A 289 18.99 -16.22 5.36
N ASP A 290 20.19 -16.53 4.90
CA ASP A 290 20.59 -17.93 4.60
C ASP A 290 20.79 -18.79 5.87
N ASN A 291 21.02 -18.13 7.01
CA ASN A 291 21.01 -18.71 8.35
C ASN A 291 19.65 -18.58 9.07
N GLY A 292 18.56 -18.34 8.32
CA GLY A 292 17.21 -18.19 8.84
C GLY A 292 16.90 -16.84 9.48
N TYR A 293 15.62 -16.61 9.78
CA TYR A 293 15.12 -15.40 10.42
C TYR A 293 15.66 -15.25 11.85
N ARG A 294 16.28 -14.10 12.16
CA ARG A 294 16.73 -13.74 13.51
C ARG A 294 16.23 -12.34 13.86
N ARG A 295 15.44 -12.21 14.94
CA ARG A 295 14.81 -10.93 15.37
C ARG A 295 15.79 -9.74 15.39
N GLY A 296 16.99 -9.91 15.93
CA GLY A 296 18.02 -8.85 15.96
C GLY A 296 18.45 -8.35 14.58
N ARG A 297 18.58 -9.24 13.57
CA ARG A 297 18.89 -8.82 12.19
C ARG A 297 17.69 -8.13 11.53
N ALA A 298 16.47 -8.56 11.83
CA ALA A 298 15.25 -7.91 11.33
C ALA A 298 15.07 -6.50 11.93
N LEU A 299 15.35 -6.33 13.23
CA LEU A 299 15.39 -5.02 13.89
C LEU A 299 16.48 -4.14 13.29
N LEU A 300 17.73 -4.63 13.15
CA LEU A 300 18.82 -3.88 12.49
C LEU A 300 18.43 -3.39 11.07
N ARG A 301 17.81 -4.26 10.26
CA ARG A 301 17.31 -3.96 8.90
C ARG A 301 16.28 -2.84 8.85
N VAL A 302 15.48 -2.72 9.91
CA VAL A 302 14.40 -1.74 10.01
C VAL A 302 14.88 -0.45 10.66
N MET A 303 15.68 -0.53 11.73
CA MET A 303 16.33 0.61 12.37
C MET A 303 17.24 1.37 11.40
N THR A 304 18.00 0.69 10.55
CA THR A 304 18.83 1.34 9.50
C THR A 304 18.03 1.81 8.26
N GLY A 305 16.71 1.93 8.38
CA GLY A 305 15.82 2.40 7.32
C GLY A 305 14.64 3.20 7.87
N THR A 306 13.44 2.62 7.88
CA THR A 306 12.21 3.29 8.36
C THR A 306 12.24 3.61 9.87
N GLY A 307 13.07 2.92 10.65
CA GLY A 307 13.32 3.25 12.05
C GLY A 307 14.16 4.51 12.23
N LEU A 308 15.26 4.70 11.47
CA LEU A 308 16.01 5.96 11.50
C LEU A 308 15.13 7.14 11.07
N TYR A 309 14.27 6.94 10.06
CA TYR A 309 13.27 7.94 9.68
C TYR A 309 12.31 8.29 10.83
N GLY A 310 11.68 7.30 11.46
CA GLY A 310 10.77 7.53 12.59
C GLY A 310 11.47 8.10 13.83
N PHE A 311 12.71 7.70 14.08
CA PHE A 311 13.55 8.25 15.15
C PHE A 311 13.90 9.72 14.91
N LEU A 312 14.22 10.12 13.68
CA LEU A 312 14.48 11.52 13.34
C LEU A 312 13.22 12.39 13.51
N LEU A 313 12.02 11.85 13.25
CA LEU A 313 10.76 12.56 13.52
C LEU A 313 10.45 12.64 15.03
N LEU A 314 10.73 11.59 15.79
CA LEU A 314 10.64 11.62 17.27
C LEU A 314 11.64 12.60 17.89
N ALA A 315 12.86 12.67 17.35
CA ALA A 315 13.88 13.62 17.74
C ALA A 315 13.43 15.07 17.48
N ALA A 316 12.87 15.36 16.30
CA ALA A 316 12.30 16.67 15.95
C ALA A 316 11.08 17.07 16.81
N ALA A 317 10.44 16.10 17.48
CA ALA A 317 9.28 16.33 18.35
C ALA A 317 9.66 16.60 19.83
N LEU A 318 10.94 16.54 20.18
CA LEU A 318 11.42 16.92 21.52
C LEU A 318 11.42 18.46 21.70
N PRO A 319 11.47 18.97 22.95
CA PRO A 319 11.66 20.39 23.19
C PRO A 319 12.93 20.92 22.50
N GLU A 320 12.81 22.01 21.74
CA GLU A 320 13.96 22.61 21.04
C GLU A 320 15.03 23.08 22.05
N PRO A 321 16.33 22.80 21.79
CA PRO A 321 17.42 23.49 22.45
C PRO A 321 17.34 25.00 22.19
N ALA A 322 17.87 25.82 23.10
CA ALA A 322 17.86 27.29 22.97
C ALA A 322 18.52 27.86 21.70
N ALA A 323 19.22 27.02 20.92
CA ALA A 323 19.82 27.37 19.64
C ALA A 323 18.91 27.13 18.40
N GLY A 324 17.72 26.53 18.57
CA GLY A 324 16.61 26.51 17.59
C GLY A 324 16.84 25.83 16.23
N TRP A 325 17.94 25.10 16.03
CA TRP A 325 18.28 24.45 14.76
C TRP A 325 17.87 22.98 14.66
N TRP A 326 17.37 22.39 15.75
CA TRP A 326 17.31 20.94 15.90
C TRP A 326 16.15 20.31 15.11
N ASN A 327 14.97 20.91 15.13
CA ASN A 327 13.82 20.47 14.32
C ASN A 327 14.14 20.51 12.81
N ASP A 328 14.73 21.60 12.31
CA ASP A 328 15.11 21.73 10.90
C ASP A 328 16.19 20.74 10.49
N PHE A 329 17.20 20.51 11.34
CA PHE A 329 18.21 19.49 11.11
C PHE A 329 17.60 18.08 11.07
N ALA A 330 16.79 17.71 12.07
CA ALA A 330 16.22 16.38 12.19
C ALA A 330 15.19 16.08 11.09
N THR A 331 14.29 17.02 10.77
CA THR A 331 13.34 16.88 9.65
C THR A 331 14.04 16.96 8.29
N GLY A 332 15.09 17.78 8.15
CA GLY A 332 15.96 17.82 6.98
C GLY A 332 16.66 16.48 6.74
N ALA A 333 17.28 15.91 7.76
CA ALA A 333 17.91 14.59 7.71
C ALA A 333 16.91 13.48 7.35
N ALA A 334 15.67 13.55 7.87
CA ALA A 334 14.61 12.61 7.52
C ALA A 334 14.21 12.69 6.03
N ARG A 335 14.16 13.90 5.46
CA ARG A 335 13.93 14.12 4.01
C ARG A 335 15.10 13.60 3.16
N TRP A 336 16.35 13.89 3.56
CA TRP A 336 17.55 13.37 2.89
C TRP A 336 17.63 11.84 2.93
N LEU A 337 17.27 11.20 4.05
CA LEU A 337 17.21 9.74 4.17
C LEU A 337 16.22 9.12 3.16
N ILE A 338 15.05 9.73 2.94
CA ILE A 338 14.10 9.29 1.91
C ILE A 338 14.73 9.39 0.51
N LEU A 339 15.36 10.53 0.18
CA LEU A 339 15.98 10.76 -1.12
C LEU A 339 17.13 9.77 -1.39
N VAL A 340 18.03 9.58 -0.41
CA VAL A 340 19.14 8.62 -0.51
C VAL A 340 18.62 7.18 -0.65
N ALA A 341 17.60 6.79 0.11
CA ALA A 341 17.01 5.46 -0.01
C ALA A 341 16.30 5.24 -1.36
N PHE A 342 15.64 6.26 -1.91
CA PHE A 342 15.03 6.23 -3.24
C PHE A 342 16.10 6.06 -4.33
N LEU A 343 17.11 6.94 -4.35
CA LEU A 343 18.20 6.90 -5.33
C LEU A 343 18.99 5.57 -5.25
N TRP A 344 19.25 5.07 -4.04
CA TRP A 344 19.88 3.77 -3.87
C TRP A 344 19.05 2.66 -4.52
N VAL A 345 17.72 2.63 -4.31
CA VAL A 345 16.86 1.58 -4.89
C VAL A 345 16.70 1.70 -6.41
N THR A 346 16.75 2.90 -6.99
CA THR A 346 16.70 3.09 -8.46
C THR A 346 17.96 2.62 -9.16
N PHE A 347 19.13 2.67 -8.52
CA PHE A 347 20.40 2.25 -9.13
C PHE A 347 20.93 0.87 -8.66
N ASP A 348 20.61 0.42 -7.45
CA ASP A 348 21.03 -0.89 -6.92
C ASP A 348 20.37 -2.04 -7.70
N ARG A 349 21.17 -2.83 -8.44
CA ARG A 349 20.71 -4.00 -9.20
C ARG A 349 19.93 -5.01 -8.35
N SER A 350 20.25 -5.15 -7.06
CA SER A 350 19.56 -6.07 -6.14
C SER A 350 18.18 -5.58 -5.68
N ARG A 351 17.88 -4.28 -5.82
CA ARG A 351 16.69 -3.59 -5.28
C ARG A 351 16.48 -3.73 -3.77
N ALA A 352 17.41 -4.32 -3.03
CA ALA A 352 17.27 -4.57 -1.61
C ALA A 352 17.38 -3.25 -0.81
N GLY A 353 18.37 -2.42 -1.13
CA GLY A 353 18.66 -1.16 -0.45
C GLY A 353 19.72 -1.29 0.66
N MET A 354 20.30 -0.16 1.07
CA MET A 354 21.37 -0.09 2.08
C MET A 354 21.05 -0.89 3.36
N SER A 355 19.85 -0.74 3.93
CA SER A 355 19.47 -1.40 5.20
C SER A 355 19.39 -2.93 5.11
N PHE A 356 19.21 -3.48 3.91
CA PHE A 356 19.29 -4.93 3.67
C PHE A 356 20.73 -5.41 3.69
N ARG A 357 21.64 -4.67 3.02
CA ARG A 357 23.08 -4.99 3.00
C ARG A 357 23.66 -4.97 4.43
N ILE A 358 23.35 -3.94 5.23
CA ILE A 358 23.79 -3.83 6.63
C ILE A 358 23.28 -5.01 7.49
N ALA A 359 22.04 -5.44 7.28
CA ALA A 359 21.45 -6.56 8.02
C ALA A 359 21.85 -7.96 7.51
N GLY A 360 22.72 -8.04 6.49
CA GLY A 360 23.07 -9.30 5.82
C GLY A 360 21.84 -10.01 5.22
N ALA A 361 20.88 -9.24 4.72
CA ALA A 361 19.58 -9.71 4.23
C ALA A 361 19.49 -9.60 2.70
N GLN A 362 18.93 -10.63 2.05
CA GLN A 362 18.50 -10.57 0.66
C GLN A 362 17.02 -10.11 0.60
N LEU A 363 16.59 -9.49 -0.50
CA LEU A 363 15.18 -9.15 -0.74
C LEU A 363 14.62 -10.12 -1.77
N VAL A 364 13.55 -10.84 -1.43
CA VAL A 364 12.92 -11.84 -2.32
C VAL A 364 11.41 -11.61 -2.45
N ASP A 365 10.83 -12.15 -3.53
CA ASP A 365 9.38 -12.28 -3.64
C ASP A 365 8.90 -13.33 -2.64
N ALA A 366 7.91 -13.02 -1.82
CA ALA A 366 7.38 -13.91 -0.79
C ALA A 366 6.70 -15.19 -1.36
N ARG A 367 6.50 -15.25 -2.68
CA ARG A 367 6.01 -16.44 -3.42
C ARG A 367 7.12 -17.26 -4.06
N ALA A 368 8.35 -16.74 -4.14
CA ALA A 368 9.47 -17.48 -4.73
C ALA A 368 9.70 -18.79 -3.96
N PRO A 369 10.05 -19.89 -4.65
CA PRO A 369 10.63 -21.05 -4.00
C PRO A 369 11.78 -20.57 -3.12
N ARG A 370 11.75 -20.90 -1.82
CA ARG A 370 12.85 -20.57 -0.91
C ARG A 370 14.14 -21.13 -1.53
N PRO A 371 15.24 -20.37 -1.62
CA PRO A 371 16.51 -20.90 -2.07
C PRO A 371 16.78 -22.19 -1.30
N ARG A 372 16.89 -23.33 -2.01
CA ARG A 372 17.38 -24.54 -1.36
C ARG A 372 18.74 -24.18 -0.77
N ARG A 373 19.03 -24.62 0.45
CA ARG A 373 20.43 -24.71 0.86
C ARG A 373 21.12 -25.50 -0.25
N ILE A 374 22.17 -24.93 -0.83
CA ILE A 374 23.25 -25.75 -1.33
C ILE A 374 23.81 -26.39 -0.06
N SER A 375 23.28 -27.57 0.28
CA SER A 375 24.05 -28.50 1.07
C SER A 375 25.35 -28.68 0.28
N THR A 376 26.47 -28.30 0.88
CA THR A 376 27.73 -28.93 0.53
C THR A 376 27.45 -30.43 0.42
N PRO A 377 27.87 -31.12 -0.66
CA PRO A 377 27.79 -32.58 -0.65
C PRO A 377 28.41 -33.08 0.66
N PRO A 378 27.88 -34.16 1.27
CA PRO A 378 28.54 -34.72 2.44
C PRO A 378 30.02 -34.90 2.10
N PRO A 379 30.94 -34.59 3.04
CA PRO A 379 32.36 -34.81 2.79
C PRO A 379 32.49 -36.25 2.29
N ALA A 380 33.20 -36.43 1.16
CA ALA A 380 33.34 -37.74 0.56
C ALA A 380 33.76 -38.72 1.67
N ALA A 381 33.05 -39.85 1.78
CA ALA A 381 33.37 -40.85 2.78
C ALA A 381 34.89 -41.13 2.67
N PRO A 382 35.61 -41.20 3.81
CA PRO A 382 37.04 -41.47 3.77
C PRO A 382 37.22 -42.71 2.91
N MET A 383 38.02 -42.57 1.85
CA MET A 383 38.28 -43.67 0.93
C MET A 383 38.98 -44.75 1.75
N ASP A 384 38.29 -45.85 2.02
CA ASP A 384 38.83 -46.95 2.79
C ASP A 384 40.07 -47.45 2.05
N LEU A 385 41.24 -47.13 2.62
CA LEU A 385 42.53 -47.54 2.07
C LEU A 385 42.67 -49.04 2.32
N GLU A 386 42.24 -49.81 1.33
CA GLU A 386 42.47 -51.24 1.24
C GLU A 386 43.96 -51.50 1.49
N PRO A 387 44.32 -52.34 2.49
CA PRO A 387 45.72 -52.50 2.89
C PRO A 387 46.53 -53.08 1.73
N PRO A 388 47.78 -52.63 1.52
CA PRO A 388 48.56 -53.03 0.37
C PRO A 388 48.73 -54.55 0.33
N ALA A 389 48.35 -55.17 -0.79
CA ALA A 389 48.57 -56.58 -1.03
C ALA A 389 50.07 -56.89 -0.97
N SER A 390 50.44 -57.96 -0.28
CA SER A 390 51.82 -58.43 -0.19
C SER A 390 52.34 -58.90 -1.55
N ASP A 391 53.48 -58.38 -1.98
CA ASP A 391 54.14 -58.76 -3.25
C ASP A 391 54.45 -60.27 -3.33
N PRO A 392 54.08 -60.96 -4.41
CA PRO A 392 54.58 -62.30 -4.71
C PRO A 392 56.01 -62.22 -5.27
N ALA A 393 56.85 -63.19 -4.92
CA ALA A 393 58.24 -63.26 -5.38
C ALA A 393 58.34 -63.44 -6.92
N PRO A 394 59.37 -62.86 -7.57
CA PRO A 394 59.48 -62.88 -9.02
C PRO A 394 59.77 -64.28 -9.58
N THR A 395 59.01 -64.67 -10.60
CA THR A 395 59.24 -65.88 -11.40
C THR A 395 59.64 -65.50 -12.84
N VAL A 396 60.60 -66.24 -13.40
CA VAL A 396 61.21 -65.97 -14.71
C VAL A 396 60.27 -66.42 -15.84
N PRO A 397 60.10 -65.64 -16.93
CA PRO A 397 59.13 -65.94 -17.96
C PRO A 397 59.56 -67.10 -18.88
N VAL A 398 58.57 -67.84 -19.38
CA VAL A 398 58.69 -68.74 -20.54
C VAL A 398 57.60 -68.34 -21.53
N SER A 399 57.99 -67.99 -22.76
CA SER A 399 57.07 -67.63 -23.83
C SER A 399 56.67 -68.84 -24.66
N THR A 400 55.36 -68.99 -24.91
CA THR A 400 54.82 -69.87 -25.96
C THR A 400 53.73 -69.13 -26.72
N ASP A 401 54.08 -68.58 -27.88
CA ASP A 401 53.19 -67.84 -28.77
C ASP A 401 53.13 -68.53 -30.15
N PRO A 402 51.94 -68.93 -30.63
CA PRO A 402 51.79 -69.47 -31.97
C PRO A 402 50.66 -68.80 -32.78
N THR A 403 50.93 -67.69 -33.48
CA THR A 403 50.26 -67.45 -34.77
C THR A 403 51.12 -66.71 -35.80
N LEU A 404 50.98 -67.10 -37.07
CA LEU A 404 51.56 -66.46 -38.27
C LEU A 404 50.94 -65.05 -38.48
N THR A 405 51.53 -64.11 -39.24
CA THR A 405 51.90 -64.27 -40.67
C THR A 405 52.85 -63.16 -41.19
N ALA A 406 53.69 -63.52 -42.16
CA ALA A 406 54.56 -62.77 -43.11
C ALA A 406 54.47 -61.21 -43.21
N ALA A 407 55.52 -60.46 -43.63
CA ALA A 407 56.55 -60.83 -44.63
C ALA A 407 57.88 -60.03 -44.58
N ILE A 408 59.01 -60.73 -44.77
CA ILE A 408 60.09 -60.56 -45.77
C ILE A 408 60.10 -59.23 -46.59
N PRO A 409 61.26 -58.55 -46.87
CA PRO A 409 62.67 -58.76 -46.48
C PRO A 409 63.28 -57.48 -45.81
N ASP A 410 64.56 -57.03 -45.86
CA ASP A 410 65.85 -57.44 -46.47
C ASP A 410 67.08 -56.79 -45.72
N GLU A 411 68.30 -56.92 -46.28
CA GLU A 411 69.56 -56.16 -46.11
C GLU A 411 69.95 -55.64 -44.69
N SER A 412 70.99 -56.12 -43.97
CA SER A 412 72.40 -56.52 -44.24
C SER A 412 73.46 -55.44 -43.92
N ALA A 413 74.70 -55.88 -43.66
CA ALA A 413 75.92 -55.12 -43.28
C ALA A 413 75.83 -54.29 -41.95
N SER A 414 76.47 -54.64 -40.82
CA SER A 414 77.85 -55.03 -40.47
C SER A 414 78.83 -53.86 -40.26
N GLY A 415 79.47 -53.79 -39.08
CA GLY A 415 80.60 -52.89 -38.80
C GLY A 415 80.62 -52.36 -37.35
N PRO A 416 81.56 -52.79 -36.48
CA PRO A 416 81.58 -52.40 -35.07
C PRO A 416 82.79 -51.55 -34.62
N ALA A 417 82.70 -51.09 -33.37
CA ALA A 417 83.79 -50.80 -32.41
C ALA A 417 84.46 -49.41 -32.40
N GLN A 418 85.06 -49.13 -31.22
CA GLN A 418 85.82 -47.93 -30.80
C GLN A 418 84.97 -46.67 -30.60
N GLY A 419 85.27 -45.81 -29.62
CA GLY A 419 86.29 -45.90 -28.56
C GLY A 419 86.46 -44.56 -27.84
N ASP A 420 86.94 -44.62 -26.59
CA ASP A 420 87.21 -43.52 -25.64
C ASP A 420 85.99 -42.71 -25.11
#